data_AF-A0A2E7RQX4-F1
#
_entry.id   AF-A0A2E7RQX4-F1
#
_cell.length_a   1.000
_cell.length_b   1.000
_cell.length_c   1.000
_cell.angle_alpha   90.00
_cell.angle_beta   90.00
_cell.angle_gamma   90.00
#
_symmetry.space_group_name_H-M   'P 1'
#
loop_
_entity.id
_entity.type
_entity.pdbx_description
1 polymer ?
#
loop_
_entity_poly.entity_id
_entity_poly.type
_entity_poly.pdbx_seq_one_letter_code
_entity_poly.pdbx_strand_id
1 'polypeptide(L)' 'DDISGSSSIMPNKSGLSVRILGNSSEEQKITIYEILKIIRKEILPDYL' A
#
# COMPACT_ATOMS: atom_id res chain seq x y z
N ASP A 1 8.01 -15.57 -0.61
CA ASP A 1 8.96 -15.26 0.48
C ASP A 1 10.02 -14.21 0.13
N ASP A 2 9.67 -13.09 -0.54
CA ASP A 2 10.64 -12.00 -0.80
C ASP A 2 10.12 -10.59 -0.49
N ILE A 3 8.86 -10.47 -0.04
CA ILE A 3 8.26 -9.22 0.42
C ILE A 3 7.68 -9.45 1.81
N SER A 4 8.16 -8.66 2.78
CA SER A 4 7.59 -8.56 4.13
C SER A 4 6.96 -7.18 4.31
N GLY A 5 5.76 -7.13 4.87
CA GLY A 5 5.01 -5.88 5.00
C GLY A 5 4.35 -5.73 6.36
N SER A 6 4.12 -4.49 6.76
CA SER A 6 3.30 -4.16 7.93
C SER A 6 2.63 -2.80 7.72
N SER A 7 1.52 -2.57 8.40
CA SER A 7 0.82 -1.29 8.36
C SER A 7 0.38 -0.85 9.75
N SER A 8 0.23 0.46 9.92
CA SER A 8 -0.27 1.05 11.16
C SER A 8 -1.10 2.30 10.87
N ILE A 9 -2.16 2.48 11.65
CA ILE A 9 -2.96 3.70 11.61
C ILE A 9 -2.15 4.82 12.26
N MET A 10 -2.01 5.94 11.55
CA MET A 10 -1.29 7.10 12.09
C MET A 10 -2.09 7.76 13.23
N PRO A 11 -1.42 8.46 14.17
CA PRO A 11 -2.09 9.16 15.24
C PRO A 11 -3.20 10.09 14.74
N ASN A 12 -4.24 10.28 15.54
CA ASN A 12 -5.39 11.13 15.23
C ASN A 12 -6.16 10.73 13.96
N LYS A 13 -6.07 9.46 13.53
CA LYS A 13 -6.68 8.96 12.28
C LYS A 13 -6.28 9.77 11.05
N SER A 14 -5.07 10.33 11.06
CA SER A 14 -4.55 11.19 9.99
C SER A 14 -4.16 10.44 8.71
N GLY A 15 -4.05 9.12 8.77
CA GLY A 15 -3.74 8.28 7.62
C GLY A 15 -3.33 6.86 7.98
N LEU A 16 -2.81 6.15 6.99
CA LEU A 16 -2.26 4.80 7.11
C LEU A 16 -0.78 4.82 6.71
N SER A 17 0.09 4.35 7.60
CA SER A 17 1.49 4.09 7.26
C SER A 17 1.63 2.63 6.82
N VAL A 18 2.32 2.41 5.70
CA VAL A 18 2.63 1.06 5.20
C VAL A 18 4.14 0.95 5.02
N ARG A 19 4.72 -0.11 5.57
CA ARG A 19 6.13 -0.47 5.41
C ARG A 19 6.23 -1.74 4.58
N ILE A 20 7.10 -1.71 3.58
CA ILE A 20 7.38 -2.84 2.71
C ILE A 20 8.90 -3.03 2.72
N LEU A 21 9.34 -4.26 2.98
CA LEU A 21 10.72 -4.69 2.93
C LEU A 21 10.82 -5.80 1.89
N GLY A 22 11.79 -5.71 1.00
CA GLY A 22 12.05 -6.75 0.02
C GLY A 22 13.38 -6.55 -0.69
N ASN A 23 13.78 -7.55 -1.47
CA ASN A 23 15.10 -7.59 -2.11
C ASN A 23 15.10 -7.02 -3.54
N SER A 24 13.92 -6.83 -4.14
CA SER A 24 13.75 -6.24 -5.46
C SER A 24 12.94 -4.94 -5.40
N SER A 25 13.52 -3.87 -5.93
CA SER A 25 12.80 -2.59 -6.05
C SER A 25 11.61 -2.67 -7.02
N GLU A 26 11.65 -3.58 -7.98
CA GLU A 26 10.56 -3.80 -8.93
C GLU A 26 9.36 -4.44 -8.24
N GLU A 27 9.60 -5.49 -7.46
CA GLU A 27 8.55 -6.15 -6.67
C GLU A 27 7.93 -5.19 -5.65
N GLN A 28 8.76 -4.39 -4.97
CA GLN A 28 8.26 -3.36 -4.04
C GLN A 28 7.33 -2.35 -4.73
N LYS A 29 7.69 -1.89 -5.94
CA LYS A 29 6.85 -0.96 -6.72
C LYS A 29 5.54 -1.61 -7.16
N ILE A 30 5.59 -2.88 -7.56
CA ILE A 30 4.38 -3.66 -7.89
C ILE A 30 3.48 -3.74 -6.66
N THR A 31 4.01 -4.09 -5.48
CA THR A 31 3.24 -4.14 -4.24
C THR A 31 2.63 -2.78 -3.88
N ILE A 32 3.38 -1.67 -4.01
CA ILE A 32 2.86 -0.32 -3.78
C ILE A 32 1.71 -0.02 -4.74
N TYR A 33 1.86 -0.35 -6.02
CA TYR A 33 0.83 -0.13 -7.03
C TYR A 33 -0.45 -0.93 -6.74
N GLU A 34 -0.34 -2.19 -6.32
CA GLU A 34 -1.48 -3.02 -5.94
C GLU A 34 -2.23 -2.44 -4.74
N ILE A 35 -1.51 -1.98 -3.71
CA ILE A 35 -2.11 -1.31 -2.54
C ILE A 35 -2.86 -0.05 -2.98
N LEU A 36 -2.24 0.80 -3.80
CA LEU A 36 -2.88 2.01 -4.32
C LEU A 36 -4.12 1.70 -5.16
N LYS A 37 -4.10 0.62 -5.95
CA LYS A 37 -5.25 0.18 -6.75
C LYS A 37 -6.44 -0.21 -5.88
N ILE A 38 -6.20 -0.86 -4.73
CA ILE A 38 -7.26 -1.17 -3.75
C ILE A 38 -7.80 0.11 -3.14
N ILE A 39 -6.92 0.97 -2.61
CA ILE A 39 -7.33 2.24 -1.97
C ILE A 39 -8.14 3.09 -2.94
N ARG A 40 -7.70 3.20 -4.20
CA ARG A 40 -8.38 4.00 -5.22
C ARG A 40 -9.82 3.55 -5.47
N LYS A 41 -10.11 2.24 -5.44
CA LYS A 41 -11.48 1.73 -5.57
C LYS A 41 -12.38 2.19 -4.44
N GLU A 42 -11.84 2.27 -3.22
CA GLU A 42 -12.60 2.69 -2.04
C GLU A 42 -12.87 4.20 -2.04
N ILE A 43 -11.89 5.02 -2.45
CA ILE A 43 -12.04 6.49 -2.42
C ILE A 43 -12.68 7.08 -3.69
N LEU A 44 -12.58 6.38 -4.82
CA LEU A 44 -13.04 6.83 -6.13
C LEU A 44 -13.69 5.66 -6.88
N PRO A 45 -14.81 5.10 -6.36
CA PRO A 45 -15.45 3.92 -6.94
C PRO A 45 -15.95 4.17 -8.37
N ASP A 46 -16.34 5.40 -8.70
CA ASP A 46 -16.92 5.78 -10.00
C ASP A 46 -15.87 6.12 -11.08
N TYR A 47 -14.57 6.00 -10.78
CA TYR A 47 -13.47 6.37 -11.69
C TYR A 47 -12.85 5.15 -12.39
N LEU A 48 -13.60 4.06 -12.50
CA LEU A 48 -13.23 2.79 -13.16
C LEU A 48 -14.35 2.29 -14.07
#